data_AF-A0A1V9XQS0-F1
#
_entry.id   AF-A0A1V9XQS0-F1
#
_cell.length_a   1.000
_cell.length_b   1.000
_cell.length_c   1.000
_cell.angle_alpha   90.00
_cell.angle_beta   90.00
_cell.angle_gamma   90.00
#
_symmetry.space_group_name_H-M   'P 1'
#
loop_
_entity.id
_entity.type
_entity.pdbx_description
1 polymer ?
#
loop_
_entity_poly.entity_id
_entity_poly.type
_entity_poly.pdbx_seq_one_letter_code
_entity_poly.pdbx_strand_id
1 'polypeptide(L)'
;MCRLMHGLRMTSCKSAKDRTGMSATLEQVSILELDHNLAAHQVSPALQCMRSEGSRLQNCFKNIGLPKYAINTLQLMHMPKMYRPPVGTFGYGDT
;
A
#
# COMPACT_ATOMS: atom_id res chain seq x y z
N MET A 1 -12.28 12.47 3.06
CA MET A 1 -12.96 13.67 2.51
C MET A 1 -13.60 13.40 1.15
N CYS A 2 -12.87 13.01 0.10
CA CYS A 2 -13.48 12.78 -1.24
C CYS A 2 -14.67 11.79 -1.25
N ARG A 3 -14.58 10.68 -0.51
CA ARG A 3 -15.66 9.67 -0.42
C ARG A 3 -16.96 10.22 0.18
N LEU A 4 -16.87 11.09 1.18
CA LEU A 4 -18.04 11.70 1.83
C LEU A 4 -18.80 12.65 0.90
N MET A 5 -18.18 13.07 -0.20
CA MET A 5 -18.78 13.91 -1.25
C MET A 5 -19.18 13.09 -2.48
N HIS A 6 -19.19 11.75 -2.38
CA HIS A 6 -19.41 10.83 -3.51
C HIS A 6 -18.45 11.05 -4.71
N GLY A 7 -17.26 11.62 -4.44
CA GLY A 7 -16.25 11.86 -5.46
C GLY A 7 -15.31 10.67 -5.67
N LEU A 8 -14.83 10.49 -6.90
CA LEU A 8 -13.76 9.55 -7.21
C LEU A 8 -12.45 10.04 -6.59
N ARG A 9 -11.70 9.12 -5.95
CA ARG A 9 -10.34 9.40 -5.51
C ARG A 9 -9.35 8.59 -6.34
N MET A 10 -8.42 9.30 -6.96
CA MET A 10 -7.25 8.70 -7.58
C MET A 10 -6.01 9.05 -6.77
N THR A 11 -5.07 8.11 -6.69
CA THR A 11 -3.78 8.32 -6.03
C THR A 11 -2.71 7.71 -6.91
N SER A 12 -1.71 8.51 -7.27
CA SER A 12 -0.59 8.05 -8.09
C SER A 12 0.70 8.76 -7.69
N CYS A 13 1.77 7.99 -7.52
CA CYS A 13 3.14 8.48 -7.53
C CYS A 13 3.75 8.33 -8.94
N LYS A 14 5.00 8.76 -9.14
CA LYS A 14 5.74 8.66 -10.42
C LYS A 14 5.57 7.30 -11.14
N SER A 15 5.80 6.19 -10.43
CA SER A 15 5.75 4.82 -10.99
C SER A 15 4.40 4.12 -10.85
N ALA A 16 3.39 4.80 -10.26
CA ALA A 16 2.09 4.26 -9.90
C ALA A 16 2.06 2.94 -9.10
N LYS A 17 3.21 2.43 -8.63
CA LYS A 17 3.31 1.12 -7.94
C LYS A 17 3.58 1.25 -6.45
N ASP A 18 4.68 1.91 -6.06
CA ASP A 18 5.27 1.87 -4.71
C ASP A 18 4.44 2.67 -3.70
N ARG A 19 4.66 3.99 -3.61
CA ARG A 19 3.91 4.89 -2.71
C ARG A 19 2.41 4.88 -3.01
N THR A 20 2.04 4.70 -4.28
CA THR A 20 0.65 4.47 -4.68
C THR A 20 0.06 3.25 -3.98
N GLY A 21 0.76 2.11 -3.99
CA GLY A 21 0.29 0.89 -3.34
C GLY A 21 0.13 1.08 -1.84
N MET A 22 1.07 1.77 -1.20
CA MET A 22 0.99 2.04 0.24
C MET A 22 -0.24 2.88 0.60
N SER A 23 -0.53 3.94 -0.17
CA SER A 23 -1.69 4.80 0.07
C SER A 23 -3.01 4.10 -0.26
N ALA A 24 -3.06 3.38 -1.38
CA ALA A 24 -4.25 2.67 -1.83
C ALA A 24 -4.70 1.58 -0.84
N THR A 25 -3.78 0.74 -0.36
CA THR A 25 -4.15 -0.30 0.61
C THR A 25 -4.54 0.30 1.96
N LEU A 26 -3.93 1.42 2.37
CA LEU A 26 -4.31 2.07 3.62
C LEU A 26 -5.72 2.62 3.55
N GLU A 27 -6.08 3.27 2.44
CA GLU A 27 -7.45 3.70 2.21
C GLU A 27 -8.41 2.50 2.21
N GLN A 28 -8.11 1.44 1.46
CA GLN A 28 -8.96 0.25 1.41
C GLN A 28 -9.21 -0.34 2.80
N VAL A 29 -8.17 -0.46 3.65
CA VAL A 29 -8.35 -0.97 5.02
C VAL A 29 -9.15 0.01 5.89
N SER A 30 -8.98 1.33 5.74
CA SER A 30 -9.82 2.30 6.42
C SER A 30 -11.29 2.20 6.01
N ILE A 31 -11.57 1.88 4.74
CA ILE A 31 -12.95 1.58 4.28
C ILE A 31 -13.49 0.33 4.97
N LEU A 32 -12.67 -0.73 5.05
CA LEU A 32 -13.06 -1.96 5.74
C LEU A 32 -13.36 -1.72 7.23
N GLU A 33 -12.56 -0.89 7.90
CA GLU A 33 -12.75 -0.53 9.30
C GLU A 33 -14.02 0.30 9.53
N LEU A 34 -14.21 1.37 8.73
CA LEU A 34 -15.30 2.32 8.94
C LEU A 34 -16.66 1.79 8.44
N ASP A 35 -16.68 1.07 7.33
CA ASP A 35 -17.92 0.76 6.60
C ASP A 35 -18.25 -0.74 6.58
N HIS A 36 -17.30 -1.62 6.94
CA HIS A 36 -17.47 -3.07 6.87
C HIS A 36 -17.13 -3.82 8.17
N ASN A 37 -17.06 -3.12 9.31
CA ASN A 37 -16.86 -3.70 10.64
C ASN A 37 -15.57 -4.53 10.78
N LEU A 38 -14.50 -4.19 10.05
CA LEU A 38 -13.19 -4.76 10.33
C LEU A 38 -12.74 -4.30 11.72
N ALA A 39 -12.47 -5.24 12.62
CA ALA A 39 -12.03 -4.92 13.97
C ALA A 39 -10.72 -4.13 13.95
N ALA A 40 -10.59 -3.11 14.81
CA ALA A 40 -9.41 -2.23 14.84
C ALA A 40 -8.07 -2.98 14.97
N HIS A 41 -8.03 -4.08 15.72
CA HIS A 41 -6.83 -4.90 15.87
C HIS A 41 -6.45 -5.70 14.61
N GLN A 42 -7.38 -5.86 13.66
CA GLN A 42 -7.18 -6.54 12.37
C GLN A 42 -6.72 -5.58 11.26
N VAL A 43 -6.73 -4.26 11.49
CA VAL A 43 -6.29 -3.26 10.51
C VAL A 43 -4.85 -3.49 10.07
N SER A 44 -3.92 -3.67 11.01
CA SER A 44 -2.51 -3.90 10.69
C SER A 44 -2.29 -5.25 9.98
N PRO A 45 -2.84 -6.39 10.45
CA PRO A 45 -2.79 -7.66 9.71
C PRO A 45 -3.35 -7.58 8.30
N ALA A 46 -4.53 -6.97 8.12
CA ALA A 46 -5.14 -6.79 6.81
C ALA A 46 -4.24 -5.97 5.87
N LEU A 47 -3.67 -4.88 6.38
CA LEU A 47 -2.76 -4.04 5.61
C LEU A 47 -1.48 -4.78 5.21
N GLN A 48 -0.94 -5.64 6.08
CA GLN A 48 0.21 -6.48 5.77
C GLN A 48 -0.14 -7.49 4.67
N CYS A 49 -1.24 -8.23 4.81
CA CYS A 49 -1.72 -9.19 3.82
C CYS A 49 -1.91 -8.56 2.44
N MET A 50 -2.59 -7.41 2.36
CA MET A 50 -2.82 -6.71 1.09
C MET A 50 -1.52 -6.25 0.40
N ARG A 51 -0.44 -6.04 1.16
CA ARG A 51 0.86 -5.60 0.64
C ARG A 51 1.85 -6.75 0.38
N SER A 52 1.70 -7.89 1.07
CA SER A 52 2.54 -9.07 0.85
C SER A 52 1.98 -10.03 -0.20
N GLU A 53 0.66 -10.12 -0.32
CA GLU A 53 -0.01 -11.13 -1.14
C GLU A 53 -1.09 -10.53 -2.05
N GLY A 54 -1.45 -9.27 -1.83
CA GLY A 54 -2.48 -8.59 -2.60
C GLY A 54 -2.03 -8.10 -3.98
N SER A 55 -3.00 -7.59 -4.74
CA SER A 55 -2.83 -7.17 -6.14
C SER A 55 -1.78 -6.07 -6.33
N ARG A 56 -1.51 -5.26 -5.31
CA ARG A 56 -0.52 -4.18 -5.40
C ARG A 56 0.91 -4.72 -5.56
N LEU A 57 1.21 -5.90 -5.04
CA LEU A 57 2.50 -6.55 -5.26
C LEU A 57 2.58 -7.16 -6.67
N GLN A 58 1.48 -7.72 -7.17
CA GLN A 58 1.37 -8.19 -8.55
C GLN A 58 1.57 -7.05 -9.57
N ASN A 59 1.14 -5.83 -9.25
CA ASN A 59 1.42 -4.66 -10.08
C ASN A 59 2.92 -4.36 -10.17
N CYS A 60 3.69 -4.57 -9.10
CA CYS A 60 5.15 -4.47 -9.16
C CYS A 60 5.71 -5.53 -10.11
N PHE A 61 5.24 -6.78 -10.01
CA PHE A 61 5.69 -7.84 -10.90
C PHE A 61 5.39 -7.54 -12.38
N LYS A 62 4.19 -7.05 -12.70
CA LYS A 62 3.83 -6.67 -14.07
C LYS A 62 4.66 -5.49 -14.60
N ASN A 63 5.01 -4.54 -13.75
CA ASN A 63 5.72 -3.32 -14.17
C ASN A 63 7.23 -3.52 -14.31
N ILE A 64 7.86 -4.27 -13.39
CA ILE A 64 9.32 -4.38 -13.29
C ILE A 64 9.84 -5.82 -13.21
N GLY A 65 8.98 -6.82 -13.44
CA GLY A 65 9.35 -8.25 -13.40
C GLY A 65 9.63 -8.81 -12.01
N LEU A 66 9.45 -8.02 -10.95
CA LEU A 66 9.75 -8.41 -9.57
C LEU A 66 8.57 -8.12 -8.64
N PRO A 67 8.13 -9.09 -7.81
CA PRO A 67 7.09 -8.88 -6.81
C PRO A 67 7.66 -8.15 -5.59
N LYS A 68 8.24 -6.97 -5.81
CA LYS A 68 8.91 -6.17 -4.77
C LYS A 68 8.68 -4.67 -4.98
N TYR A 69 8.40 -3.97 -3.89
CA TYR A 69 8.37 -2.51 -3.87
C TYR A 69 9.80 -1.95 -3.95
N ALA A 70 10.00 -0.95 -4.80
CA ALA A 70 11.27 -0.23 -4.94
C ALA A 70 11.33 0.89 -3.90
N ILE A 71 11.36 0.49 -2.63
CA ILE A 71 11.47 1.36 -1.47
C ILE A 71 12.71 0.90 -0.70
N ASN A 72 13.72 1.76 -0.58
CA ASN A 72 14.94 1.43 0.14
C ASN A 72 14.81 1.71 1.64
N THR A 73 15.78 1.23 2.42
CA THR A 73 15.79 1.36 3.89
C THR A 73 15.77 2.82 4.37
N LEU A 74 16.51 3.71 3.69
CA LEU A 74 16.53 5.13 4.06
C LEU A 74 15.15 5.76 3.85
N GLN A 75 14.49 5.50 2.72
CA GLN A 75 13.12 5.95 2.47
C GLN A 75 12.17 5.38 3.51
N LEU A 76 12.28 4.09 3.83
CA LEU A 76 11.45 3.41 4.82
C LEU A 76 11.52 4.08 6.21
N MET A 77 12.72 4.52 6.64
CA MET A 77 12.91 5.19 7.93
C MET A 77 12.10 6.49 8.02
N HIS A 78 11.94 7.22 6.91
CA HIS A 78 11.17 8.47 6.84
C HIS A 78 9.67 8.25 6.65
N MET A 79 9.23 7.02 6.37
CA MET A 79 7.80 6.74 6.19
C MET A 79 7.09 6.55 7.53
N PRO A 80 5.85 7.05 7.68
CA PRO A 80 4.98 6.72 8.81
C PRO A 80 4.76 5.21 8.90
N LYS A 81 4.59 4.66 10.11
CA LYS A 81 4.46 3.21 10.35
C LYS A 81 3.39 2.54 9.45
N MET A 82 2.22 3.16 9.33
CA MET A 82 1.11 2.65 8.50
C MET A 82 1.40 2.68 6.99
N TYR A 83 2.38 3.44 6.55
CA TYR A 83 2.80 3.51 5.14
C TYR A 83 3.95 2.56 4.80
N ARG A 84 4.52 1.86 5.79
CA ARG A 84 5.65 0.96 5.56
C ARG A 84 5.18 -0.37 4.95
N PRO A 85 5.83 -0.85 3.87
CA PRO A 85 5.61 -2.20 3.37
C PRO A 85 6.09 -3.26 4.38
N PRO A 86 5.50 -4.47 4.39
CA PRO A 86 5.98 -5.60 5.20
C PRO A 86 7.43 -5.98 4.87
N VAL A 87 8.16 -6.49 5.86
CA VAL A 87 9.53 -7.01 5.66
C VAL A 87 9.53 -8.11 4.59
N GLY A 88 10.55 -8.12 3.74
CA GLY A 88 10.66 -9.04 2.61
C GLY A 88 10.01 -8.53 1.31
N THR A 89 9.07 -7.59 1.38
CA THR A 89 8.32 -7.10 0.21
C THR A 89 8.93 -5.85 -0.45
N PHE A 90 10.02 -5.30 0.09
CA PHE A 90 10.66 -4.07 -0.43
C PHE A 90 12.19 -4.22 -0.57
N GLY A 91 12.79 -3.40 -1.43
CA GLY A 91 14.25 -3.34 -1.58
C GLY A 91 14.71 -2.25 -2.53
N TYR A 92 16.01 -2.22 -2.78
CA TYR A 92 16.57 -1.42 -3.87
C TYR A 92 16.05 -1.98 -5.20
N GLY A 93 15.56 -1.11 -6.05
CA GLY A 93 15.14 -1.45 -7.41
C GLY A 93 15.35 -0.23 -8.28
N ASP A 94 16.00 -0.43 -9.42
CA ASP A 94 16.04 0.59 -10.47
C ASP A 94 14.61 0.75 -11.00
N THR A 95 14.04 1.95 -10.78
CA THR A 95 12.67 2.31 -11.20
C THR A 95 12.66 3.13 -12.47
#